data_AF-A0A7W5DDN4-F1
#
_entry.id   AF-A0A7W5DDN4-F1
#
_cell.length_a   1.000
_cell.length_b   1.000
_cell.length_c   1.000
_cell.angle_alpha   90.00
_cell.angle_beta   90.00
_cell.angle_gamma   90.00
#
_symmetry.space_group_name_H-M   'P 1'
#
loop_
_entity.id
_entity.type
_entity.pdbx_description
1 polymer ?
#
loop_
_entity_poly.entity_id
_entity_poly.type
_entity_poly.pdbx_seq_one_letter_code
_entity_poly.pdbx_strand_id
1 'polypeptide(L)'
;MENRRAGLRRWRTRIGLAMLVVIALFLRAYSEPKQTVPTAPAWSFWGATVYPVIGDLGGAPVSIPSPYARLAEYEGDPAIGQAAVGDATPRTWTSKLRSVAFDLRFPDMKGLDDDLAGEEAETTVWTTNWMRVLLNAGSRYFGSDFLEANVESLADPEKRKYVYRLLPDLEFGLFAYAPVGVDESRRQLTNLGSADASDLNIYVHRDGRGHVATYIECSNVHHQAARCAQEFDLSPDMEAAVSISYRKDLLVHWRAIQDSVRHTVLGFRADPPSN
;
A
#
# COMPACT_ATOMS: atom_id res chain seq x y z
N MET A 1 41.69 -24.35 -64.90
CA MET A 1 40.43 -24.54 -64.12
C MET A 1 40.66 -24.35 -62.61
N GLU A 2 41.47 -23.36 -62.20
CA GLU A 2 41.96 -23.26 -60.81
C GLU A 2 41.26 -22.20 -59.94
N ASN A 3 40.52 -21.26 -60.55
CA ASN A 3 40.03 -20.07 -59.82
C ASN A 3 38.63 -20.18 -59.20
N ARG A 4 37.88 -21.26 -59.45
CA ARG A 4 36.52 -21.43 -58.88
C ARG A 4 36.48 -22.15 -57.53
N ARG A 5 37.56 -22.80 -57.09
CA ARG A 5 37.60 -23.52 -55.80
C ARG A 5 37.89 -22.62 -54.59
N ALA A 6 38.53 -21.47 -54.79
CA ALA A 6 38.88 -20.54 -53.71
C ALA A 6 37.68 -19.72 -53.18
N GLY A 7 36.74 -19.35 -54.06
CA GLY A 7 35.56 -18.56 -53.69
C GLY A 7 34.54 -19.33 -52.84
N LEU A 8 34.30 -20.60 -53.18
CA LEU A 8 33.34 -21.47 -52.47
C LEU A 8 33.78 -21.78 -51.03
N ARG A 9 35.09 -21.84 -50.79
CA ARG A 9 35.68 -22.09 -49.46
C ARG A 9 35.56 -20.87 -48.54
N ARG A 10 35.64 -19.65 -49.08
CA ARG A 10 35.42 -18.39 -48.34
C ARG A 10 33.94 -18.11 -48.04
N TRP A 11 33.03 -18.60 -48.89
CA TRP A 11 31.59 -18.42 -48.68
C TRP A 11 31.06 -19.38 -47.60
N ARG A 12 31.52 -20.63 -47.59
CA ARG A 12 31.20 -21.62 -46.54
C ARG A 12 31.70 -21.23 -45.15
N THR A 13 32.88 -20.62 -45.03
CA THR A 13 33.39 -20.13 -43.74
C THR A 13 32.63 -18.91 -43.23
N ARG A 14 32.16 -18.02 -44.11
CA ARG A 14 31.35 -16.86 -43.71
C ARG A 14 29.95 -17.25 -43.22
N ILE A 15 29.31 -18.23 -43.86
CA ILE A 15 27.99 -18.74 -43.42
C ILE A 15 28.13 -19.51 -42.09
N GLY A 16 29.17 -20.33 -41.94
CA GLY A 16 29.44 -21.04 -40.69
C GLY A 16 29.68 -20.09 -39.51
N LEU A 17 30.40 -18.99 -39.73
CA LEU A 17 30.64 -17.97 -38.71
C LEU A 17 29.37 -17.20 -38.34
N ALA A 18 28.55 -16.83 -39.32
CA ALA A 18 27.28 -16.14 -39.08
C ALA A 18 26.28 -17.02 -38.30
N MET A 19 26.21 -18.31 -38.63
CA MET A 19 25.34 -19.25 -37.94
C MET A 19 25.80 -19.50 -36.49
N LEU A 20 27.11 -19.54 -36.24
CA LEU A 20 27.67 -19.61 -34.87
C LEU A 20 27.36 -18.36 -34.04
N VAL A 21 27.38 -17.16 -34.64
CA VAL A 21 27.01 -15.92 -33.94
C VAL A 21 25.52 -15.91 -33.57
N VAL A 22 24.64 -16.36 -34.47
CA VAL A 22 23.20 -16.46 -34.19
C VAL A 22 22.92 -17.48 -33.08
N ILE A 23 23.57 -18.66 -33.12
CA ILE A 23 23.45 -19.67 -32.06
C ILE A 23 23.99 -19.13 -30.73
N ALA A 24 25.11 -18.42 -30.73
CA ALA A 24 25.66 -17.81 -29.52
C ALA A 24 24.73 -16.73 -28.94
N LEU A 25 24.08 -15.91 -29.79
CA LEU A 25 23.10 -14.92 -29.34
C LEU A 25 21.82 -15.58 -28.80
N PHE A 26 21.33 -16.64 -29.44
CA PHE A 26 20.18 -17.42 -28.95
C PHE A 26 20.47 -18.10 -27.62
N LEU A 27 21.66 -18.70 -27.47
CA LEU A 27 22.09 -19.32 -26.22
C LEU A 27 22.27 -18.26 -25.12
N ARG A 28 22.73 -17.05 -25.46
CA ARG A 28 22.87 -15.95 -24.50
C ARG A 28 21.51 -15.48 -23.98
N ALA A 29 20.54 -15.27 -24.88
CA ALA A 29 19.16 -14.91 -24.54
C ALA A 29 18.43 -15.99 -23.72
N TYR A 30 18.77 -17.28 -23.93
CA TYR A 30 18.22 -18.38 -23.13
C TYR A 30 18.96 -18.60 -21.80
N SER A 31 20.18 -18.08 -21.68
CA SER A 31 21.03 -18.23 -20.48
C SER A 31 20.92 -17.06 -19.51
N GLU A 32 20.20 -15.99 -19.86
CA GLU A 32 19.94 -14.92 -18.90
C GLU A 32 19.06 -15.48 -17.78
N PRO A 33 19.58 -15.60 -16.55
CA PRO A 33 18.77 -16.04 -15.44
C PRO A 33 17.66 -15.01 -15.29
N LYS A 34 16.39 -15.43 -15.39
CA LYS A 34 15.27 -14.62 -14.89
C LYS A 34 15.68 -14.16 -13.50
N GLN A 35 15.87 -12.85 -13.32
CA GLN A 35 16.31 -12.30 -12.04
C GLN A 35 15.21 -12.58 -11.01
N THR A 36 15.35 -13.70 -10.30
CA THR A 36 14.53 -14.07 -9.17
C THR A 36 15.18 -13.51 -7.94
N VAL A 37 14.53 -12.57 -7.28
CA VAL A 37 14.91 -12.19 -5.91
C VAL A 37 14.49 -13.37 -5.00
N PRO A 38 15.35 -13.80 -4.05
CA PRO A 38 14.98 -14.84 -3.09
C PRO A 38 13.64 -14.50 -2.44
N THR A 39 12.69 -15.42 -2.45
CA THR A 39 11.40 -15.27 -1.78
C THR A 39 11.63 -15.16 -0.27
N ALA A 40 11.08 -14.12 0.36
CA ALA A 40 10.97 -14.10 1.81
C ALA A 40 10.22 -15.38 2.27
N PRO A 41 10.71 -16.10 3.28
CA PRO A 41 10.05 -17.32 3.73
C PRO A 41 8.65 -17.00 4.28
N ALA A 42 7.68 -17.86 3.97
CA ALA A 42 6.27 -17.71 4.33
C ALA A 42 5.96 -17.71 5.86
N TRP A 43 6.98 -17.71 6.72
CA TRP A 43 6.88 -17.79 8.18
C TRP A 43 7.57 -16.65 8.92
N SER A 44 8.04 -15.60 8.25
CA SER A 44 8.60 -14.41 8.92
C SER A 44 7.49 -13.54 9.52
N PHE A 45 6.81 -14.06 10.55
CA PHE A 45 5.81 -13.34 11.33
C PHE A 45 6.42 -12.19 12.17
N TRP A 46 7.76 -12.13 12.30
CA TRP A 46 8.51 -11.12 13.06
C TRP A 46 9.91 -10.80 12.50
N GLY A 47 10.22 -11.21 11.27
CA GLY A 47 11.54 -10.97 10.68
C GLY A 47 11.50 -9.87 9.63
N ALA A 48 12.33 -8.84 9.77
CA ALA A 48 12.54 -7.83 8.76
C ALA A 48 12.84 -8.49 7.40
N THR A 49 12.13 -8.09 6.35
CA THR A 49 12.45 -8.52 4.99
C THR A 49 13.80 -7.91 4.64
N VAL A 50 14.92 -8.64 4.74
CA VAL A 50 16.25 -8.06 4.48
C VAL A 50 16.39 -7.52 3.03
N TYR A 51 15.48 -7.91 2.14
CA TYR A 51 15.43 -7.52 0.75
C TYR A 51 14.18 -6.69 0.43
N PRO A 52 14.25 -5.78 -0.56
CA PRO A 52 13.07 -5.08 -1.04
C PRO A 52 12.05 -6.07 -1.60
N VAL A 53 10.77 -5.74 -1.40
CA VAL A 53 9.64 -6.43 -2.03
C VAL A 53 9.47 -5.87 -3.43
N ILE A 54 9.48 -6.75 -4.43
CA ILE A 54 9.29 -6.37 -5.84
C ILE A 54 7.97 -6.92 -6.39
N GLY A 55 7.30 -6.18 -7.25
CA GLY A 55 6.05 -6.64 -7.86
C GLY A 55 5.33 -5.58 -8.66
N ASP A 56 4.08 -5.90 -9.01
CA ASP A 56 3.10 -4.98 -9.57
C ASP A 56 2.14 -4.57 -8.47
N LEU A 57 2.10 -3.28 -8.14
CA LEU A 57 1.16 -2.69 -7.20
C LEU A 57 0.21 -1.78 -7.99
N GLY A 58 -1.03 -2.22 -8.19
CA GLY A 58 -2.05 -1.41 -8.89
C GLY A 58 -1.64 -1.00 -10.31
N GLY A 59 -0.97 -1.89 -11.06
CA GLY A 59 -0.50 -1.63 -12.42
C GLY A 59 0.84 -0.89 -12.51
N ALA A 60 1.48 -0.59 -11.38
CA ALA A 60 2.79 0.05 -11.33
C ALA A 60 3.86 -0.95 -10.85
N PRO A 61 4.99 -1.11 -11.58
CA PRO A 61 6.13 -1.87 -11.07
C PRO A 61 6.74 -1.16 -9.86
N VAL A 62 6.96 -1.89 -8.77
CA VAL A 62 7.47 -1.34 -7.51
C VAL A 62 8.65 -2.15 -6.96
N SER A 63 9.54 -1.43 -6.27
CA SER A 63 10.58 -1.97 -5.39
C SER A 63 10.43 -1.29 -4.03
N ILE A 64 9.78 -1.99 -3.10
CA ILE A 64 9.42 -1.46 -1.78
C ILE A 64 10.55 -1.79 -0.81
N PRO A 65 11.22 -0.78 -0.21
CA PRO A 65 12.28 -1.03 0.76
C PRO A 65 11.77 -1.78 2.00
N SER A 66 12.63 -2.57 2.62
CA SER A 66 12.33 -3.40 3.79
C SER A 66 11.43 -2.76 4.86
N PRO A 67 11.73 -1.51 5.34
CA PRO A 67 10.94 -0.91 6.42
C PRO A 67 9.47 -0.65 6.03
N TYR A 68 9.18 -0.58 4.72
CA TYR A 68 7.85 -0.34 4.17
C TYR A 68 7.18 -1.62 3.62
N ALA A 69 7.85 -2.76 3.71
CA ALA A 69 7.46 -4.01 3.06
C ALA A 69 7.06 -5.12 4.03
N ARG A 70 6.96 -4.82 5.34
CA ARG A 70 6.82 -5.82 6.41
C ARG A 70 5.61 -6.74 6.25
N LEU A 71 4.50 -6.22 5.74
CA LEU A 71 3.25 -6.97 5.57
C LEU A 71 2.78 -6.91 4.11
N ALA A 72 3.65 -7.28 3.17
CA ALA A 72 3.30 -7.42 1.77
C ALA A 72 2.64 -8.78 1.49
N GLU A 73 1.50 -8.78 0.82
CA GLU A 73 0.81 -9.97 0.36
C GLU A 73 0.66 -9.94 -1.17
N TYR A 74 0.95 -11.08 -1.81
CA TYR A 74 0.73 -11.23 -3.25
C TYR A 74 -0.60 -11.91 -3.55
N GLU A 75 -1.07 -11.72 -4.78
CA GLU A 75 -2.17 -12.50 -5.33
C GLU A 75 -1.84 -13.98 -5.38
N GLY A 76 -2.83 -14.81 -5.06
CA GLY A 76 -2.68 -16.27 -5.01
C GLY A 76 -1.94 -16.81 -3.78
N ASP A 77 -1.34 -15.94 -2.95
CA ASP A 77 -0.77 -16.37 -1.68
C ASP A 77 -1.87 -16.72 -0.66
N PRO A 78 -1.60 -17.69 0.23
CA PRO A 78 -2.45 -17.96 1.39
C PRO A 78 -2.70 -16.68 2.18
N ALA A 79 -3.87 -16.57 2.81
CA ALA A 79 -4.09 -15.49 3.76
C ALA A 79 -3.16 -15.64 4.96
N ILE A 80 -2.88 -14.52 5.64
CA ILE A 80 -2.15 -14.51 6.91
C ILE A 80 -2.77 -15.54 7.87
N GLY A 81 -1.93 -16.48 8.36
CA GLY A 81 -2.35 -17.56 9.26
C GLY A 81 -2.79 -18.86 8.57
N GLN A 82 -2.80 -18.92 7.24
CA GLN A 82 -3.02 -20.15 6.48
C GLN A 82 -1.69 -20.77 6.04
N ALA A 83 -1.60 -22.10 6.08
CA ALA A 83 -0.43 -22.81 5.57
C ALA A 83 -0.33 -22.65 4.05
N ALA A 84 0.88 -22.38 3.56
CA ALA A 84 1.16 -22.44 2.14
C ALA A 84 1.00 -23.89 1.64
N VAL A 85 0.32 -24.01 0.49
CA VAL A 85 0.23 -25.28 -0.24
C VAL A 85 1.23 -25.21 -1.39
N GLY A 86 2.30 -25.99 -1.30
CA GLY A 86 3.37 -26.03 -2.31
C GLY A 86 4.54 -25.06 -2.05
N ASP A 87 5.46 -25.00 -3.00
CA ASP A 87 6.65 -24.16 -2.92
C ASP A 87 6.32 -22.68 -3.18
N ALA A 88 7.00 -21.77 -2.48
CA ALA A 88 6.88 -20.35 -2.71
C ALA A 88 7.31 -20.01 -4.15
N THR A 89 6.41 -19.39 -4.92
CA THR A 89 6.73 -18.98 -6.29
C THR A 89 7.73 -17.81 -6.24
N PRO A 90 8.83 -17.85 -7.02
CA PRO A 90 9.74 -16.73 -7.13
C PRO A 90 9.01 -15.43 -7.49
N ARG A 91 9.27 -14.36 -6.75
CA ARG A 91 8.65 -13.05 -7.02
C ARG A 91 9.38 -12.35 -8.17
N THR A 92 8.60 -11.66 -8.98
CA THR A 92 9.04 -10.96 -10.20
C THR A 92 8.33 -9.61 -10.30
N TRP A 93 8.74 -8.73 -11.21
CA TRP A 93 8.07 -7.45 -11.47
C TRP A 93 6.60 -7.59 -11.92
N THR A 94 6.19 -8.77 -12.39
CA THR A 94 4.79 -9.06 -12.77
C THR A 94 3.99 -9.73 -11.65
N SER A 95 4.61 -10.03 -10.50
CA SER A 95 3.92 -10.61 -9.36
C SER A 95 3.01 -9.55 -8.74
N LYS A 96 1.70 -9.76 -8.83
CA LYS A 96 0.71 -8.81 -8.33
C LYS A 96 0.68 -8.78 -6.80
N LEU A 97 0.87 -7.59 -6.23
CA LEU A 97 0.63 -7.31 -4.83
C LEU A 97 -0.86 -7.00 -4.63
N ARG A 98 -1.47 -7.62 -3.63
CA ARG A 98 -2.86 -7.35 -3.24
C ARG A 98 -2.94 -6.42 -2.02
N SER A 99 -1.92 -6.42 -1.18
CA SER A 99 -1.86 -5.52 -0.03
C SER A 99 -0.43 -5.32 0.44
N VAL A 100 -0.15 -4.16 1.02
CA VAL A 100 1.10 -3.87 1.72
C VAL A 100 0.77 -3.04 2.95
N ALA A 101 1.20 -3.47 4.12
CA ALA A 101 1.11 -2.64 5.32
C ALA A 101 2.47 -2.40 5.99
N PHE A 102 2.63 -1.20 6.53
CA PHE A 102 3.83 -0.75 7.21
C PHE A 102 3.50 0.38 8.19
N ASP A 103 4.42 0.62 9.11
CA ASP A 103 4.34 1.71 10.07
C ASP A 103 5.35 2.80 9.69
N LEU A 104 4.94 4.06 9.78
CA LEU A 104 5.78 5.22 9.52
C LEU A 104 5.60 6.31 10.59
N ARG A 105 6.63 7.09 10.85
CA ARG A 105 6.59 8.16 11.84
C ARG A 105 6.31 9.52 11.20
N PHE A 106 5.33 10.26 11.71
CA PHE A 106 5.14 11.66 11.36
C PHE A 106 6.04 12.58 12.22
N PRO A 107 6.63 13.68 11.71
CA PRO A 107 6.55 14.20 10.35
C PRO A 107 7.67 13.74 9.41
N ASP A 108 8.64 12.96 9.87
CA ASP A 108 9.85 12.63 9.08
C ASP A 108 9.69 11.45 8.13
N MET A 109 8.54 10.77 8.19
CA MET A 109 8.08 9.69 7.31
C MET A 109 8.99 8.46 7.30
N LYS A 110 9.80 8.28 8.34
CA LYS A 110 10.67 7.10 8.45
C LYS A 110 9.82 5.85 8.67
N GLY A 111 10.01 4.87 7.81
CA GLY A 111 9.46 3.52 7.99
C GLY A 111 10.09 2.84 9.20
N LEU A 112 9.30 2.04 9.91
CA LEU A 112 9.76 1.31 11.09
C LEU A 112 10.74 0.20 10.70
N ASP A 113 12.02 0.40 11.03
CA ASP A 113 13.10 -0.57 10.92
C ASP A 113 13.60 -1.03 12.29
N ASP A 114 14.61 -1.91 12.30
CA ASP A 114 15.17 -2.47 13.54
C ASP A 114 15.84 -1.41 14.42
N ASP A 115 16.42 -0.36 13.83
CA ASP A 115 17.07 0.73 14.56
C ASP A 115 16.04 1.62 15.28
N LEU A 116 14.84 1.77 14.72
CA LEU A 116 13.75 2.56 15.28
C LEU A 116 12.79 1.75 16.16
N ALA A 117 12.90 0.43 16.19
CA ALA A 117 12.02 -0.44 16.99
C ALA A 117 12.08 -0.14 18.49
N GLY A 118 13.27 0.17 19.02
CA GLY A 118 13.42 0.58 20.42
C GLY A 118 12.71 1.89 20.72
N GLU A 119 12.81 2.86 19.81
CA GLU A 119 12.13 4.16 19.97
C GLU A 119 10.60 4.00 19.88
N GLU A 120 10.10 3.17 18.97
CA GLU A 120 8.66 2.87 18.84
C GLU A 120 8.11 2.24 20.12
N ALA A 121 8.83 1.27 20.69
CA ALA A 121 8.45 0.60 21.93
C ALA A 121 8.42 1.54 23.16
N GLU A 122 9.19 2.63 23.14
CA GLU A 122 9.17 3.66 24.19
C GLU A 122 7.99 4.64 24.05
N THR A 123 7.34 4.69 22.89
CA THR A 123 6.14 5.51 22.71
C THR A 123 4.91 4.87 23.34
N THR A 124 3.99 5.72 23.79
CA THR A 124 2.69 5.25 24.29
C THR A 124 1.61 5.53 23.25
N VAL A 125 0.46 4.87 23.39
CA VAL A 125 -0.73 5.18 22.57
C VAL A 125 -1.17 6.65 22.65
N TRP A 126 -0.66 7.39 23.64
CA TRP A 126 -0.94 8.81 23.90
C TRP A 126 0.04 9.76 23.22
N THR A 127 1.28 9.34 23.04
CA THR A 127 2.39 10.19 22.57
C THR A 127 2.91 9.80 21.20
N THR A 128 2.50 8.64 20.70
CA THR A 128 3.04 8.08 19.46
C THR A 128 2.69 8.94 18.24
N ASN A 129 3.73 9.22 17.44
CA ASN A 129 3.59 9.76 16.09
C ASN A 129 3.68 8.65 15.02
N TRP A 130 3.74 7.38 15.44
CA TRP A 130 3.71 6.26 14.52
C TRP A 130 2.30 6.08 13.97
N MET A 131 2.23 5.94 12.66
CA MET A 131 1.01 5.78 11.89
C MET A 131 1.13 4.48 11.11
N ARG A 132 0.03 3.74 11.03
CA ARG A 132 -0.06 2.54 10.19
C ARG A 132 -0.62 2.90 8.84
N VAL A 133 0.06 2.52 7.78
CA VAL A 133 -0.42 2.60 6.40
C VAL A 133 -0.75 1.20 5.90
N LEU A 134 -1.92 1.07 5.28
CA LEU A 134 -2.35 -0.07 4.52
C LEU A 134 -2.63 0.36 3.09
N LEU A 135 -1.96 -0.29 2.15
CA LEU A 135 -2.23 -0.20 0.72
C LEU A 135 -3.04 -1.42 0.31
N ASN A 136 -4.15 -1.22 -0.36
CA ASN A 136 -4.97 -2.28 -0.95
C ASN A 136 -4.98 -2.12 -2.47
N ALA A 137 -4.57 -3.17 -3.18
CA ALA A 137 -4.45 -3.23 -4.64
C ALA A 137 -5.04 -4.55 -5.16
N GLY A 138 -5.14 -4.70 -6.48
CA GLY A 138 -5.60 -5.95 -7.10
C GLY A 138 -6.98 -6.39 -6.57
N SER A 139 -7.10 -7.61 -6.07
CA SER A 139 -8.34 -8.17 -5.52
C SER A 139 -8.82 -7.48 -4.23
N ARG A 140 -7.99 -6.69 -3.56
CA ARG A 140 -8.36 -5.87 -2.39
C ARG A 140 -8.76 -4.44 -2.77
N TYR A 141 -8.60 -4.05 -4.03
CA TYR A 141 -8.99 -2.73 -4.52
C TYR A 141 -10.43 -2.75 -5.04
N PHE A 142 -11.30 -1.97 -4.40
CA PHE A 142 -12.74 -1.94 -4.73
C PHE A 142 -13.10 -0.88 -5.79
N GLY A 143 -12.10 -0.31 -6.49
CA GLY A 143 -12.28 0.75 -7.47
C GLY A 143 -12.27 2.16 -6.84
N SER A 144 -12.16 3.19 -7.69
CA SER A 144 -11.97 4.58 -7.27
C SER A 144 -13.18 5.24 -6.60
N ASP A 145 -14.37 4.66 -6.79
CA ASP A 145 -15.63 5.26 -6.35
C ASP A 145 -15.96 4.94 -4.87
N PHE A 146 -15.10 4.17 -4.19
CA PHE A 146 -15.33 3.75 -2.81
C PHE A 146 -15.51 4.92 -1.84
N LEU A 147 -14.81 6.03 -2.09
CA LEU A 147 -14.91 7.24 -1.26
C LEU A 147 -16.27 7.92 -1.38
N GLU A 148 -16.82 8.01 -2.60
CA GLU A 148 -18.17 8.56 -2.81
C GLU A 148 -19.21 7.64 -2.19
N ALA A 149 -19.08 6.32 -2.40
CA ALA A 149 -19.97 5.33 -1.78
C ALA A 149 -19.94 5.41 -0.24
N ASN A 150 -18.77 5.66 0.36
CA ASN A 150 -18.64 5.88 1.80
C ASN A 150 -19.41 7.13 2.25
N VAL A 151 -19.33 8.24 1.52
CA VAL A 151 -20.10 9.47 1.84
C VAL A 151 -21.60 9.28 1.63
N GLU A 152 -22.03 8.59 0.57
CA GLU A 152 -23.44 8.27 0.34
C GLU A 152 -24.02 7.40 1.46
N SER A 153 -23.23 6.48 2.01
CA SER A 153 -23.66 5.59 3.11
C SER A 153 -24.01 6.35 4.40
N LEU A 154 -23.56 7.59 4.56
CA LEU A 154 -23.77 8.40 5.76
C LEU A 154 -25.24 8.72 6.04
N ALA A 155 -26.08 8.71 4.99
CA ALA A 155 -27.51 8.93 5.09
C ALA A 155 -28.33 7.63 5.14
N ASP A 156 -27.68 6.47 5.05
CA ASP A 156 -28.33 5.16 4.86
C ASP A 156 -28.32 4.34 6.16
N PRO A 157 -29.47 4.19 6.85
CA PRO A 157 -29.56 3.43 8.10
C PRO A 157 -29.42 1.92 7.91
N GLU A 158 -29.49 1.39 6.68
CA GLU A 158 -29.24 -0.04 6.41
C GLU A 158 -27.73 -0.34 6.32
N LYS A 159 -26.92 0.68 5.96
CA LYS A 159 -25.46 0.54 5.82
C LYS A 159 -24.68 0.97 7.05
N ARG A 160 -25.24 1.87 7.87
CA ARG A 160 -24.56 2.43 9.04
C ARG A 160 -25.44 2.32 10.28
N LYS A 161 -24.80 2.07 11.43
CA LYS A 161 -25.48 2.07 12.73
C LYS A 161 -26.08 3.44 13.09
N TYR A 162 -25.42 4.52 12.69
CA TYR A 162 -25.90 5.89 12.85
C TYR A 162 -26.05 6.54 11.48
N VAL A 163 -27.09 7.34 11.32
CA VAL A 163 -27.15 8.34 10.26
C VAL A 163 -26.39 9.58 10.70
N TYR A 164 -25.81 10.28 9.74
CA TYR A 164 -24.94 11.41 10.00
C TYR A 164 -25.53 12.70 9.46
N ARG A 165 -25.25 13.79 10.16
CA ARG A 165 -25.65 15.15 9.75
C ARG A 165 -24.41 15.99 9.49
N LEU A 166 -24.41 16.69 8.36
CA LEU A 166 -23.42 17.70 8.02
C LEU A 166 -23.43 18.85 9.03
N LEU A 167 -22.27 19.23 9.52
CA LEU A 167 -22.07 20.40 10.38
C LEU A 167 -21.95 21.68 9.54
N PRO A 168 -22.34 22.85 10.08
CA PRO A 168 -22.38 24.09 9.31
C PRO A 168 -21.00 24.64 8.95
N ASP A 169 -20.01 24.40 9.80
CA ASP A 169 -18.66 24.91 9.64
C ASP A 169 -17.69 23.81 9.17
N LEU A 170 -16.66 24.23 8.45
CA LEU A 170 -15.53 23.36 8.13
C LEU A 170 -14.69 23.15 9.38
N GLU A 171 -14.33 21.91 9.68
CA GLU A 171 -13.37 21.57 10.73
C GLU A 171 -12.06 21.13 10.10
N PHE A 172 -10.93 21.75 10.46
CA PHE A 172 -9.62 21.46 9.87
C PHE A 172 -9.57 21.60 8.33
N GLY A 173 -10.48 22.41 7.76
CA GLY A 173 -10.66 22.55 6.31
C GLY A 173 -11.41 21.39 5.64
N LEU A 174 -12.16 20.59 6.42
CA LEU A 174 -12.94 19.43 5.98
C LEU A 174 -14.43 19.65 6.25
N PHE A 175 -15.29 19.07 5.41
CA PHE A 175 -16.71 18.93 5.72
C PHE A 175 -16.87 17.91 6.84
N ALA A 176 -17.37 18.34 7.99
CA ALA A 176 -17.53 17.49 9.16
C ALA A 176 -18.96 16.97 9.28
N TYR A 177 -19.12 15.69 9.61
CA TYR A 177 -20.40 15.05 9.85
C TYR A 177 -20.38 14.40 11.23
N ALA A 178 -21.45 14.62 12.00
CA ALA A 178 -21.63 14.04 13.32
C ALA A 178 -22.78 13.01 13.31
N PRO A 179 -22.67 11.91 14.08
CA PRO A 179 -23.71 10.91 14.17
C PRO A 179 -24.92 11.46 14.93
N VAL A 180 -26.13 11.09 14.50
CA VAL A 180 -27.39 11.53 15.11
C VAL A 180 -27.94 10.44 16.02
N GLY A 181 -28.47 10.84 17.18
CA GLY A 181 -29.14 9.92 18.11
C GLY A 181 -28.20 9.05 18.93
N VAL A 182 -26.93 9.44 19.04
CA VAL A 182 -25.93 8.75 19.87
C VAL A 182 -26.06 9.13 21.35
N ASP A 183 -25.80 8.16 22.23
CA ASP A 183 -25.69 8.38 23.68
C ASP A 183 -24.29 8.89 24.03
N GLU A 184 -24.15 10.21 24.07
CA GLU A 184 -22.84 10.86 24.30
C GLU A 184 -22.24 10.54 25.67
N SER A 185 -23.05 10.10 26.65
CA SER A 185 -22.53 9.71 27.97
C SER A 185 -21.58 8.50 27.90
N ARG A 186 -21.72 7.67 26.86
CA ARG A 186 -20.85 6.50 26.61
C ARG A 186 -19.49 6.86 26.01
N ARG A 187 -19.26 8.12 25.67
CA ARG A 187 -17.94 8.60 25.19
C ARG A 187 -16.90 8.64 26.31
N GLN A 188 -17.35 8.64 27.57
CA GLN A 188 -16.49 8.61 28.75
C GLN A 188 -16.26 7.16 29.22
N LEU A 189 -15.03 6.66 29.10
CA LEU A 189 -14.65 5.35 29.59
C LEU A 189 -14.34 5.42 31.10
N THR A 190 -15.37 5.43 31.96
CA THR A 190 -15.20 5.51 33.42
C THR A 190 -15.43 4.17 34.13
N ASN A 191 -14.85 3.09 33.60
CA ASN A 191 -14.85 1.71 34.13
C ASN A 191 -15.93 0.77 33.56
N LEU A 192 -15.46 -0.35 32.98
CA LEU A 192 -16.17 -1.60 32.64
C LEU A 192 -17.15 -1.64 31.47
N GLY A 193 -17.42 -0.54 30.76
CA GLY A 193 -18.16 -0.55 29.49
C GLY A 193 -17.25 -0.36 28.27
N SER A 194 -17.53 -1.06 27.16
CA SER A 194 -16.92 -0.79 25.86
C SER A 194 -17.55 0.48 25.28
N ALA A 195 -16.73 1.48 24.93
CA ALA A 195 -17.20 2.60 24.12
C ALA A 195 -17.81 2.11 22.81
N ASP A 196 -18.76 2.89 22.27
CA ASP A 196 -19.38 2.57 21.01
C ASP A 196 -18.39 2.78 19.85
N ALA A 197 -17.90 1.69 19.28
CA ALA A 197 -16.93 1.76 18.17
C ALA A 197 -17.50 2.42 16.91
N SER A 198 -18.83 2.55 16.80
CA SER A 198 -19.49 3.22 15.67
C SER A 198 -19.79 4.70 15.93
N ASP A 199 -19.54 5.22 17.14
CA ASP A 199 -19.62 6.65 17.43
C ASP A 199 -18.34 7.35 16.94
N LEU A 200 -18.38 7.73 15.66
CA LEU A 200 -17.29 8.36 14.94
C LEU A 200 -17.76 9.72 14.43
N ASN A 201 -16.88 10.71 14.35
CA ASN A 201 -17.08 11.86 13.46
C ASN A 201 -16.45 11.53 12.11
N ILE A 202 -17.09 11.98 11.03
CA ILE A 202 -16.61 11.79 9.67
C ILE A 202 -16.17 13.12 9.09
N TYR A 203 -14.99 13.16 8.48
CA TYR A 203 -14.46 14.34 7.83
C TYR A 203 -14.16 14.05 6.36
N VAL A 204 -14.59 14.95 5.49
CA VAL A 204 -14.53 14.75 4.03
C VAL A 204 -13.87 15.93 3.36
N HIS A 205 -12.90 15.65 2.49
CA HIS A 205 -12.35 16.62 1.55
C HIS A 205 -12.83 16.29 0.13
N ARG A 206 -13.29 17.31 -0.59
CA ARG A 206 -13.60 17.21 -2.02
C ARG A 206 -12.55 17.96 -2.83
N ASP A 207 -12.17 17.42 -3.99
CA ASP A 207 -11.24 18.07 -4.91
C ASP A 207 -11.87 19.28 -5.62
N GLY A 208 -11.08 19.98 -6.45
CA GLY A 208 -11.58 21.14 -7.20
C GLY A 208 -12.68 20.81 -8.24
N ARG A 209 -12.95 19.53 -8.50
CA ARG A 209 -14.04 19.03 -9.35
C ARG A 209 -15.25 18.57 -8.55
N GLY A 210 -15.17 18.59 -7.22
CA GLY A 210 -16.23 18.19 -6.32
C GLY A 210 -16.22 16.70 -5.96
N HIS A 211 -15.26 15.90 -6.43
CA HIS A 211 -15.18 14.48 -6.07
C HIS A 211 -14.55 14.31 -4.68
N VAL A 212 -14.99 13.31 -3.91
CA VAL A 212 -14.36 12.98 -2.63
C VAL A 212 -12.93 12.49 -2.87
N ALA A 213 -11.97 13.25 -2.35
CA ALA A 213 -10.55 12.92 -2.44
C ALA A 213 -9.99 12.37 -1.13
N THR A 214 -10.65 12.65 -0.01
CA THR A 214 -10.26 12.16 1.32
C THR A 214 -11.50 11.89 2.14
N TYR A 215 -11.51 10.76 2.83
CA TYR A 215 -12.55 10.36 3.77
C TYR A 215 -11.88 9.95 5.09
N ILE A 216 -12.31 10.52 6.22
CA ILE A 216 -11.68 10.28 7.51
C ILE A 216 -12.74 9.92 8.55
N GLU A 217 -12.58 8.81 9.23
CA GLU A 217 -13.38 8.46 10.41
C GLU A 217 -12.55 8.66 11.66
N CYS A 218 -13.04 9.38 12.65
CA CYS A 218 -12.36 9.57 13.92
C CYS A 218 -13.26 9.23 15.10
N SER A 219 -12.73 8.46 16.05
CA SER A 219 -13.47 8.11 17.25
C SER A 219 -13.89 9.34 18.08
N ASN A 220 -15.12 9.31 18.58
CA ASN A 220 -15.65 10.32 19.50
C ASN A 220 -15.41 9.98 20.98
N VAL A 221 -14.72 8.89 21.28
CA VAL A 221 -14.33 8.57 22.66
C VAL A 221 -13.45 9.69 23.23
N HIS A 222 -13.74 10.09 24.47
CA HIS A 222 -13.02 11.15 25.18
C HIS A 222 -11.72 10.60 25.80
N HIS A 223 -10.85 10.09 24.93
CA HIS A 223 -9.57 9.49 25.30
C HIS A 223 -8.50 9.99 24.33
N GLN A 224 -7.36 10.44 24.85
CA GLN A 224 -6.25 10.97 24.03
C GLN A 224 -5.72 9.97 22.98
N ALA A 225 -5.87 8.65 23.20
CA ALA A 225 -5.55 7.64 22.19
C ALA A 225 -6.68 7.35 21.18
N ALA A 226 -7.74 8.16 21.15
CA ALA A 226 -8.77 8.06 20.13
C ALA A 226 -8.12 8.08 18.75
N ARG A 227 -8.50 7.15 17.88
CA ARG A 227 -7.88 6.97 16.56
C ARG A 227 -8.72 7.61 15.47
N CYS A 228 -8.03 8.06 14.44
CA CYS A 228 -8.59 8.34 13.14
C CYS A 228 -8.14 7.27 12.14
N ALA A 229 -8.97 7.02 11.15
CA ALA A 229 -8.67 6.28 9.94
C ALA A 229 -8.94 7.19 8.74
N GLN A 230 -7.91 7.50 7.97
CA GLN A 230 -7.97 8.36 6.79
C GLN A 230 -7.80 7.50 5.54
N GLU A 231 -8.67 7.69 4.56
CA GLU A 231 -8.68 6.98 3.31
C GLU A 231 -8.57 7.93 2.12
N PHE A 232 -7.79 7.53 1.12
CA PHE A 232 -7.70 8.21 -0.18
C PHE A 232 -7.26 7.23 -1.28
N ASP A 233 -7.47 7.65 -2.52
CA ASP A 233 -7.16 6.86 -3.71
C ASP A 233 -5.89 7.37 -4.41
N LEU A 234 -5.08 6.45 -4.95
CA LEU A 234 -3.86 6.77 -5.72
C LEU A 234 -4.08 6.80 -7.24
N SER A 235 -5.27 6.53 -7.75
CA SER A 235 -5.54 6.57 -9.18
C SER A 235 -5.41 8.01 -9.73
N PRO A 236 -5.02 8.17 -11.01
CA PRO A 236 -4.70 7.12 -11.98
C PRO A 236 -3.25 6.63 -11.91
N ASP A 237 -2.45 7.14 -10.97
CA ASP A 237 -1.04 6.81 -10.84
C ASP A 237 -0.84 5.33 -10.44
N MET A 238 -1.70 4.84 -9.54
CA MET A 238 -1.64 3.48 -9.04
C MET A 238 -3.06 3.09 -8.64
N GLU A 239 -3.58 1.98 -9.17
CA GLU A 239 -4.90 1.45 -8.81
C GLU A 239 -4.84 0.81 -7.42
N ALA A 240 -4.73 1.66 -6.41
CA ALA A 240 -4.59 1.29 -5.02
C ALA A 240 -5.28 2.29 -4.10
N ALA A 241 -5.97 1.76 -3.10
CA ALA A 241 -6.55 2.52 -2.00
C ALA A 241 -5.58 2.56 -0.82
N VAL A 242 -5.46 3.73 -0.19
CA VAL A 242 -4.62 3.93 0.99
C VAL A 242 -5.51 4.14 2.20
N SER A 243 -5.23 3.43 3.29
CA SER A 243 -5.81 3.67 4.60
C SER A 243 -4.69 3.97 5.60
N ILE A 244 -4.80 5.10 6.30
CA ILE A 244 -3.83 5.55 7.31
C ILE A 244 -4.54 5.58 8.66
N SER A 245 -3.98 4.90 9.66
CA SER A 245 -4.47 5.03 11.04
C SER A 245 -3.47 5.78 11.92
N TYR A 246 -3.96 6.81 12.61
CA TYR A 246 -3.17 7.70 13.46
C TYR A 246 -4.00 8.23 14.65
N ARG A 247 -3.36 8.84 15.64
CA ARG A 247 -4.05 9.42 16.81
C ARG A 247 -4.82 10.70 16.45
N LYS A 248 -5.96 10.95 17.08
CA LYS A 248 -6.87 12.07 16.77
C LYS A 248 -6.18 13.44 16.75
N ASP A 249 -5.20 13.68 17.62
CA ASP A 249 -4.45 14.94 17.66
C ASP A 249 -3.68 15.24 16.37
N LEU A 250 -3.36 14.22 15.56
CA LEU A 250 -2.71 14.40 14.26
C LEU A 250 -3.70 14.78 13.14
N LEU A 251 -5.01 14.79 13.40
CA LEU A 251 -6.03 15.14 12.40
C LEU A 251 -5.81 16.55 11.83
N VAL A 252 -5.33 17.50 12.63
CA VAL A 252 -5.01 18.86 12.13
C VAL A 252 -3.95 18.85 11.02
N HIS A 253 -3.16 17.78 10.91
CA HIS A 253 -2.14 17.57 9.90
C HIS A 253 -2.56 16.60 8.77
N TRP A 254 -3.84 16.22 8.68
CA TRP A 254 -4.35 15.22 7.73
C TRP A 254 -3.86 15.41 6.28
N ARG A 255 -3.78 16.66 5.82
CA ARG A 255 -3.34 16.99 4.46
C ARG A 255 -1.85 16.71 4.29
N ALA A 256 -1.02 17.16 5.23
CA ALA A 256 0.42 16.92 5.22
C ALA A 256 0.76 15.41 5.36
N ILE A 257 -0.04 14.68 6.14
CA ILE A 257 0.04 13.21 6.26
C ILE A 257 -0.28 12.57 4.90
N GLN A 258 -1.40 12.95 4.28
CA GLN A 258 -1.79 12.42 2.97
C GLN A 258 -0.74 12.64 1.91
N ASP A 259 -0.26 13.89 1.78
CA ASP A 259 0.69 14.28 0.75
C ASP A 259 2.03 13.56 0.94
N SER A 260 2.49 13.46 2.18
CA SER A 260 3.72 12.73 2.52
C SER A 260 3.60 11.22 2.25
N VAL A 261 2.50 10.58 2.65
CA VAL A 261 2.29 9.14 2.39
C VAL A 261 2.14 8.88 0.90
N ARG A 262 1.39 9.71 0.16
CA ARG A 262 1.30 9.62 -1.30
C ARG A 262 2.69 9.72 -1.92
N HIS A 263 3.51 10.69 -1.51
CA HIS A 263 4.87 10.85 -2.02
C HIS A 263 5.74 9.62 -1.75
N THR A 264 5.74 9.10 -0.52
CA THR A 264 6.48 7.89 -0.15
C THR A 264 6.08 6.69 -0.99
N VAL A 265 4.78 6.42 -1.14
CA VAL A 265 4.27 5.25 -1.85
C VAL A 265 4.54 5.33 -3.35
N LEU A 266 4.32 6.50 -3.96
CA LEU A 266 4.63 6.70 -5.38
C LEU A 266 6.14 6.62 -5.65
N GLY A 267 6.98 6.93 -4.65
CA GLY A 267 8.42 6.75 -4.69
C GLY A 267 8.90 5.30 -4.75
N PHE A 268 8.03 4.31 -4.47
CA PHE A 268 8.37 2.90 -4.64
C PHE A 268 8.39 2.44 -6.10
N ARG A 269 7.87 3.24 -7.02
CA ARG A 269 7.91 2.93 -8.45
C ARG A 269 9.36 2.67 -8.87
N ALA A 270 9.53 1.60 -9.63
CA ALA A 270 10.83 1.19 -10.15
C ALA A 270 10.76 1.07 -11.67
N ASP A 271 11.91 1.17 -12.33
CA ASP A 271 12.07 0.81 -13.74
C ASP A 271 12.61 -0.61 -13.82
N PRO A 272 11.77 -1.62 -14.15
CA PRO A 272 12.25 -2.99 -14.32
C PRO A 272 13.30 -3.05 -15.44
N PRO A 273 14.32 -3.92 -15.33
CA PRO A 273 15.21 -4.18 -16.45
C PRO A 273 14.40 -4.58 -17.68
N SER A 274 14.64 -3.93 -18.81
CA SER A 274 14.06 -4.32 -20.09
C SER A 274 14.56 -5.73 -20.46
N ASN A 275 13.64 -6.68 -20.59
CA ASN A 275 13.91 -8.00 -21.18
C ASN A 275 14.40 -7.88 -22.63
#